data_AF-A0A315XGK1-F1
#
_entry.id   AF-A0A315XGK1-F1
#
_cell.length_a   1.000
_cell.length_b   1.000
_cell.length_c   1.000
_cell.angle_alpha   90.00
_cell.angle_beta   90.00
_cell.angle_gamma   90.00
#
_symmetry.space_group_name_H-M   'P 1'
#
loop_
_entity.id
_entity.type
_entity.pdbx_description
1 polymer ?
#
loop_
_entity_poly.entity_id
_entity_poly.type
_entity_poly.pdbx_seq_one_letter_code
_entity_poly.pdbx_strand_id
1 'polypeptide(L)'
;MTDVKNVLEVVNEVLVLPIAIITFFLLISIVLYLWKKDPDVIRSRIFLKYNEIKKAFVLLLAFAFILILHVALIYIPHFLSFGFSFIYDLQKIFGLLLILILMAFVYVIFRSIRNSNSEYI
;
A
#
# COMPACT_ATOMS: atom_id res chain seq x y z
N MET A 1 -0.38 35.96 -8.07
CA MET A 1 -1.67 35.42 -7.58
C MET A 1 -1.34 34.12 -6.86
N THR A 2 -0.75 34.24 -5.67
CA THR A 2 0.18 33.26 -5.09
C THR A 2 -0.20 32.84 -3.67
N ASP A 3 -1.35 33.24 -3.13
CA ASP A 3 -1.61 33.12 -1.68
C ASP A 3 -2.87 32.33 -1.31
N VAL A 4 -3.40 31.50 -2.21
CA VAL A 4 -4.41 30.52 -1.81
C VAL A 4 -3.89 29.14 -2.22
N LYS A 5 -2.99 28.57 -1.41
CA LYS A 5 -2.82 27.11 -1.39
C LYS A 5 -4.23 26.53 -1.25
N ASN A 6 -4.62 25.67 -2.18
CA ASN A 6 -5.96 25.11 -2.18
C ASN A 6 -6.17 24.38 -0.84
N VAL A 7 -7.27 24.61 -0.12
CA VAL A 7 -7.48 24.07 1.24
C VAL A 7 -7.27 22.55 1.27
N LEU A 8 -7.67 21.86 0.19
CA LEU A 8 -7.43 20.45 -0.06
C LEU A 8 -5.95 20.05 -0.06
N GLU A 9 -5.09 20.88 -0.65
CA GLU A 9 -3.65 20.64 -0.72
C GLU A 9 -3.02 20.72 0.68
N VAL A 10 -3.42 21.72 1.47
CA VAL A 10 -2.97 21.88 2.87
C VAL A 10 -3.44 20.72 3.74
N VAL A 11 -4.71 20.31 3.62
CA VAL A 11 -5.24 19.16 4.36
C VAL A 11 -4.50 17.87 3.98
N ASN A 12 -4.21 17.67 2.69
CA ASN A 12 -3.49 16.48 2.24
C ASN A 12 -2.04 16.45 2.75
N GLU A 13 -1.35 17.60 2.75
CA GLU A 13 0.02 17.74 3.26
C GLU A 13 0.09 17.59 4.79
N VAL A 14 -0.79 18.25 5.53
CA VAL A 14 -0.67 18.39 7.01
C VAL A 14 -1.40 17.27 7.78
N LEU A 15 -2.49 16.72 7.23
CA LEU A 15 -3.29 15.70 7.92
C LEU A 15 -3.19 14.34 7.25
N VAL A 16 -3.50 14.26 5.95
CA VAL A 16 -3.62 12.96 5.26
C VAL A 16 -2.27 12.26 5.18
N LEU A 17 -1.21 12.95 4.76
CA LEU A 17 0.11 12.33 4.62
C LEU A 17 0.68 11.83 5.96
N PRO A 18 0.64 12.60 7.07
CA PRO A 18 1.06 12.09 8.38
C PRO A 18 0.24 10.90 8.87
N ILE A 19 -1.09 10.92 8.71
CA ILE A 19 -1.96 9.80 9.08
C ILE A 19 -1.62 8.56 8.24
N ALA A 20 -1.38 8.74 6.93
CA ALA A 20 -0.95 7.66 6.03
C ALA A 20 0.38 7.05 6.48
N ILE A 21 1.35 7.87 6.89
CA ILE A 21 2.64 7.40 7.42
C ILE A 21 2.46 6.60 8.72
N ILE A 22 1.64 7.09 9.67
CA ILE A 22 1.38 6.39 10.93
C ILE A 22 0.70 5.03 10.67
N THR A 23 -0.34 5.03 9.83
CA THR A 23 -1.04 3.80 9.45
C THR A 23 -0.14 2.82 8.69
N PHE A 24 0.83 3.30 7.91
CA PHE A 24 1.83 2.46 7.28
C PHE A 24 2.76 1.77 8.30
N PHE A 25 3.20 2.47 9.33
CA PHE A 25 3.98 1.83 10.42
C PHE A 25 3.16 0.79 11.20
N LEU A 26 1.87 1.03 11.40
CA LEU A 26 0.96 0.01 11.94
C LEU A 26 0.87 -1.20 11.03
N LEU A 27 0.75 -0.99 9.71
CA LEU A 27 0.73 -2.08 8.73
C LEU A 27 2.04 -2.89 8.74
N ILE A 28 3.20 -2.23 8.83
CA ILE A 28 4.50 -2.92 9.02
C ILE A 28 4.45 -3.82 10.26
N SER A 29 3.95 -3.29 11.37
CA SER A 29 3.85 -4.03 12.63
C SER A 29 2.96 -5.27 12.49
N ILE A 30 1.84 -5.16 11.77
CA ILE A 30 0.97 -6.29 11.45
C ILE A 30 1.69 -7.32 10.57
N VAL A 31 2.38 -6.88 9.52
CA VAL A 31 3.14 -7.77 8.61
C VAL A 31 4.23 -8.52 9.37
N LEU A 32 4.99 -7.83 10.23
CA LEU A 32 6.03 -8.44 11.06
C LEU A 32 5.45 -9.44 12.07
N TYR A 33 4.31 -9.10 12.69
CA TYR A 33 3.59 -10.00 13.58
C TYR A 33 3.13 -11.27 12.85
N LEU A 34 2.54 -11.12 11.67
CA LEU A 34 2.17 -12.24 10.82
C LEU A 34 3.40 -13.03 10.40
N TRP A 35 4.53 -12.41 10.09
CA TRP A 35 5.72 -13.18 9.71
C TRP A 35 6.23 -14.09 10.84
N LYS A 36 6.30 -13.55 12.07
CA LYS A 36 6.87 -14.23 13.24
C LYS A 36 6.00 -15.34 13.83
N LYS A 37 4.69 -15.35 13.55
CA LYS A 37 3.78 -16.35 14.12
C LYS A 37 3.73 -17.64 13.31
N ASP A 38 3.61 -18.75 14.04
CA ASP A 38 3.41 -20.06 13.44
C ASP A 38 2.02 -20.17 12.77
N PRO A 39 1.95 -20.78 11.58
CA PRO A 39 0.70 -20.97 10.85
C PRO A 39 -0.40 -21.64 11.66
N ASP A 40 -0.03 -22.58 12.52
CA ASP A 40 -1.00 -23.45 13.19
C ASP A 40 -1.73 -22.74 14.35
N VAL A 41 -1.14 -21.69 14.94
CA VAL A 41 -1.81 -20.87 15.96
C VAL A 41 -2.90 -19.99 15.35
N ILE A 42 -2.72 -19.55 14.09
CA ILE A 42 -3.61 -18.60 13.41
C ILE A 42 -4.65 -19.32 12.51
N ARG A 43 -4.34 -20.55 12.05
CA ARG A 43 -5.23 -21.39 11.23
C ARG A 43 -6.61 -21.64 11.88
N SER A 44 -6.70 -21.59 13.21
CA SER A 44 -7.96 -21.85 13.94
C SER A 44 -9.01 -20.74 13.85
N ARG A 45 -8.68 -19.52 13.37
CA ARG A 45 -9.60 -18.37 13.40
C ARG A 45 -9.95 -17.76 12.04
N ILE A 46 -9.21 -18.05 10.97
CA ILE A 46 -9.46 -17.45 9.64
C ILE A 46 -9.30 -18.54 8.58
N PHE A 47 -10.39 -18.88 7.90
CA PHE A 47 -10.53 -19.96 6.89
C PHE A 47 -9.70 -19.78 5.60
N LEU A 48 -8.81 -18.78 5.54
CA LEU A 48 -7.88 -18.57 4.44
C LEU A 48 -6.52 -19.16 4.81
N LYS A 49 -5.92 -19.96 3.90
CA LYS A 49 -4.58 -20.52 4.06
C LYS A 49 -3.63 -19.40 4.51
N TYR A 50 -3.10 -19.52 5.73
CA TYR A 50 -2.30 -18.49 6.39
C TYR A 50 -1.16 -17.93 5.52
N ASN A 51 -0.59 -18.75 4.65
CA ASN A 51 0.45 -18.34 3.70
C ASN A 51 -0.06 -17.37 2.62
N GLU A 52 -1.30 -17.51 2.17
CA GLU A 52 -1.92 -16.59 1.21
C GLU A 52 -2.28 -15.25 1.87
N ILE A 53 -2.70 -15.26 3.14
CA ILE A 53 -2.88 -14.04 3.94
C ILE A 53 -1.55 -13.29 4.06
N LYS A 54 -0.45 -13.99 4.39
CA LYS A 54 0.88 -13.37 4.45
C LYS A 54 1.23 -12.64 3.15
N LYS A 55 1.05 -13.31 2.00
CA LYS A 55 1.32 -12.71 0.68
C LYS A 55 0.46 -11.47 0.43
N ALA A 56 -0.84 -11.54 0.74
CA ALA A 56 -1.76 -10.42 0.57
C ALA A 56 -1.36 -9.21 1.42
N PHE A 57 -0.97 -9.42 2.69
CA PHE A 57 -0.50 -8.35 3.57
C PHE A 57 0.84 -7.75 3.14
N VAL A 58 1.75 -8.56 2.58
CA VAL A 58 3.01 -8.05 1.99
C VAL A 58 2.74 -7.21 0.75
N LEU A 59 1.82 -7.63 -0.12
CA LEU A 59 1.40 -6.85 -1.28
C LEU A 59 0.72 -5.54 -0.87
N LEU A 60 -0.12 -5.58 0.16
CA LEU A 60 -0.75 -4.39 0.74
C LEU A 60 0.29 -3.42 1.32
N LEU A 61 1.34 -3.94 1.96
CA LEU A 61 2.44 -3.12 2.47
C LEU A 61 3.20 -2.43 1.33
N ALA A 62 3.55 -3.18 0.28
CA ALA A 62 4.21 -2.61 -0.89
C ALA A 62 3.34 -1.54 -1.57
N PHE A 63 2.03 -1.80 -1.70
CA PHE A 63 1.08 -0.84 -2.22
C PHE A 63 1.05 0.45 -1.39
N ALA A 64 0.89 0.33 -0.07
CA ALA A 64 0.81 1.47 0.83
C ALA A 64 2.09 2.32 0.82
N PHE A 65 3.26 1.68 0.75
CA PHE A 65 4.53 2.37 0.64
C PHE A 65 4.63 3.23 -0.63
N ILE A 66 4.32 2.64 -1.79
CA ILE A 66 4.36 3.37 -3.07
C ILE A 66 3.29 4.46 -3.09
N LEU A 67 2.12 4.23 -2.49
CA LEU A 67 1.05 5.22 -2.44
C LEU A 67 1.48 6.46 -1.65
N ILE A 68 2.11 6.27 -0.49
CA ILE A 68 2.64 7.39 0.31
C ILE A 68 3.69 8.17 -0.47
N LEU A 69 4.63 7.50 -1.15
CA LEU A 69 5.62 8.16 -1.99
C LEU A 69 4.97 8.93 -3.16
N HIS A 70 3.99 8.33 -3.81
CA HIS A 70 3.26 8.94 -4.92
C HIS A 70 2.50 10.19 -4.47
N VAL A 71 1.80 10.12 -3.34
CA VAL A 71 1.08 11.26 -2.74
C VAL A 71 2.06 12.34 -2.26
N ALA A 72 3.17 11.96 -1.62
CA ALA A 72 4.20 12.90 -1.18
C ALA A 72 4.81 13.68 -2.37
N LEU A 73 5.04 13.03 -3.50
CA LEU A 73 5.51 13.70 -4.73
C LEU A 73 4.51 14.71 -5.29
N ILE A 74 3.21 14.52 -5.06
CA ILE A 74 2.16 15.43 -5.55
C ILE A 74 2.06 16.66 -4.65
N TYR A 75 2.00 16.46 -3.34
CA TYR A 75 1.71 17.53 -2.38
C TYR A 75 2.95 18.23 -1.83
N ILE A 76 4.13 17.59 -1.92
CA ILE A 76 5.37 18.13 -1.38
C ILE A 76 6.53 18.09 -2.39
N PRO A 77 6.34 18.60 -3.64
CA PRO A 77 7.41 18.62 -4.64
C PRO A 77 8.60 19.49 -4.18
N HIS A 78 8.33 20.53 -3.38
CA HIS A 78 9.29 21.52 -2.90
C HIS A 78 10.39 20.94 -2.00
N PHE A 79 10.07 19.91 -1.20
CA PHE A 79 11.04 19.28 -0.28
C PHE A 79 12.06 18.40 -1.01
N LEU A 80 11.72 17.95 -2.22
CA LEU A 80 12.49 16.92 -2.90
C LEU A 80 13.67 17.47 -3.70
N SER A 81 13.83 18.80 -3.82
CA SER A 81 14.92 19.49 -4.54
C SER A 81 15.16 19.04 -6.00
N PHE A 82 14.36 18.12 -6.51
CA PHE A 82 14.45 17.59 -7.86
C PHE A 82 13.78 18.53 -8.86
N GLY A 83 14.26 18.52 -10.12
CA GLY A 83 13.63 19.28 -11.19
C GLY A 83 12.19 18.83 -11.44
N PHE A 84 11.29 19.77 -11.73
CA PHE A 84 9.86 19.52 -11.95
C PHE A 84 9.58 18.41 -13.00
N SER A 85 10.35 18.35 -14.08
CA SER A 85 10.22 17.31 -15.11
C SER A 85 10.45 15.90 -14.53
N PHE A 86 11.46 15.75 -13.66
CA PHE A 86 11.78 14.47 -13.05
C PHE A 86 10.71 14.02 -12.06
N ILE A 87 10.15 14.95 -11.27
CA ILE A 87 9.04 14.67 -10.36
C ILE A 87 7.83 14.14 -11.14
N TYR A 88 7.49 14.76 -12.27
CA TYR A 88 6.36 14.34 -13.10
C TYR A 88 6.56 12.94 -13.69
N ASP A 89 7.77 12.62 -14.15
CA ASP A 89 8.06 11.28 -14.68
C ASP A 89 8.07 10.21 -13.59
N LEU A 90 8.59 10.51 -12.39
CA LEU A 90 8.49 9.64 -11.22
C LEU A 90 7.03 9.39 -10.81
N GLN A 91 6.18 10.42 -10.81
CA GLN A 91 4.77 10.27 -10.50
C GLN A 91 4.09 9.28 -11.45
N LYS A 92 4.35 9.35 -12.77
CA LYS A 92 3.80 8.39 -13.74
C LYS A 92 4.25 6.96 -13.44
N ILE A 93 5.54 6.76 -13.16
CA ILE A 93 6.10 5.44 -12.85
C ILE A 93 5.46 4.87 -11.58
N PHE A 94 5.33 5.67 -10.53
CA PHE A 94 4.68 5.24 -9.29
C PHE A 94 3.19 4.96 -9.48
N GLY A 95 2.49 5.75 -10.28
CA GLY A 95 1.11 5.48 -10.67
C GLY A 95 0.96 4.12 -11.38
N LEU A 96 1.84 3.82 -12.35
CA LEU A 96 1.87 2.52 -13.02
C LEU A 96 2.17 1.37 -12.05
N LEU A 97 3.14 1.55 -11.15
CA LEU A 97 3.45 0.55 -10.12
C LEU A 97 2.27 0.28 -9.19
N LEU A 98 1.53 1.30 -8.78
CA LEU A 98 0.32 1.15 -7.98
C LEU A 98 -0.73 0.27 -8.68
N ILE A 99 -0.96 0.51 -9.97
CA ILE A 99 -1.89 -0.28 -10.78
C ILE A 99 -1.40 -1.73 -10.89
N LEU A 100 -0.12 -1.95 -11.16
CA LEU A 100 0.46 -3.30 -11.24
C LEU A 100 0.33 -4.06 -9.92
N ILE A 101 0.62 -3.42 -8.79
CA ILE A 101 0.47 -4.04 -7.47
C ILE A 101 -0.99 -4.34 -7.17
N LEU A 102 -1.92 -3.44 -7.52
CA LEU A 102 -3.35 -3.66 -7.35
C LEU A 102 -3.83 -4.87 -8.17
N MET A 103 -3.42 -4.98 -9.43
CA MET A 103 -3.73 -6.14 -10.27
C MET A 103 -3.15 -7.43 -9.68
N ALA A 104 -1.90 -7.40 -9.21
CA ALA A 104 -1.27 -8.55 -8.55
C ALA A 104 -2.00 -8.95 -7.26
N PHE A 105 -2.43 -7.98 -6.45
CA PHE A 105 -3.21 -8.20 -5.24
C PHE A 105 -4.55 -8.88 -5.56
N VAL A 106 -5.32 -8.33 -6.50
CA VAL A 106 -6.60 -8.93 -6.93
C VAL A 106 -6.39 -10.34 -7.48
N TYR A 107 -5.35 -10.55 -8.29
CA TYR A 107 -5.01 -11.88 -8.83
C TYR A 107 -4.70 -12.89 -7.72
N VAL A 108 -3.90 -12.50 -6.72
CA VAL A 108 -3.55 -13.38 -5.59
C VAL A 108 -4.79 -13.76 -4.78
N ILE A 109 -5.67 -12.79 -4.48
CA ILE A 109 -6.94 -13.05 -3.79
C ILE A 109 -7.82 -14.00 -4.60
N PHE A 110 -8.02 -13.72 -5.90
CA PHE A 110 -8.85 -14.55 -6.77
C PHE A 110 -8.31 -15.99 -6.89
N ARG A 111 -7.00 -16.13 -7.09
CA ARG A 111 -6.34 -17.45 -7.12
C ARG A 111 -6.49 -18.19 -5.80
N SER A 112 -6.35 -17.50 -4.66
CA SER A 112 -6.51 -18.09 -3.33
C SER A 112 -7.94 -18.61 -3.13
N ILE A 113 -8.96 -17.85 -3.50
CA ILE A 113 -10.37 -18.27 -3.40
C ILE A 113 -10.63 -19.49 -4.30
N ARG A 114 -10.18 -19.45 -5.56
CA ARG A 114 -10.38 -20.54 -6.51
C ARG A 114 -9.75 -21.85 -6.04
N ASN A 115 -8.51 -21.79 -5.54
CA ASN A 115 -7.81 -22.96 -5.03
C ASN A 115 -8.43 -23.51 -3.75
N SER A 116 -9.03 -22.66 -2.91
CA SER A 116 -9.77 -23.09 -1.73
C SER A 116 -11.03 -23.87 -2.11
N ASN A 117 -11.77 -23.46 -3.15
CA ASN A 117 -12.98 -24.14 -3.59
C ASN A 117 -12.72 -25.49 -4.26
N SER A 118 -11.54 -25.66 -4.87
CA SER A 118 -11.15 -26.92 -5.54
C SER A 118 -10.78 -28.05 -4.56
N GLU A 119 -10.54 -27.76 -3.28
CA GLU A 119 -10.23 -28.79 -2.26
C GLU A 119 -11.49 -29.37 -1.60
N TYR A 120 -12.68 -28.86 -1.94
CA TYR A 120 -13.98 -29.32 -1.42
C TYR A 120 -14.80 -30.10 -2.45
N ILE A 121 -14.21 -30.47 -3.60
CA ILE A 121 -14.82 -31.31 -4.65
C ILE A 121 -14.03 -32.60 -4.79
#